data_AF-A0A9D5GIS1-F1
#
_entry.id   AF-A0A9D5GIS1-F1
#
_cell.length_a   1.000
_cell.length_b   1.000
_cell.length_c   1.000
_cell.angle_alpha   90.00
_cell.angle_beta   90.00
_cell.angle_gamma   90.00
#
_symmetry.space_group_name_H-M   'P 1'
#
loop_
_entity.id
_entity.type
_entity.pdbx_description
1 polymer ?
#
loop_
_entity_poly.entity_id
_entity_poly.type
_entity_poly.pdbx_seq_one_letter_code
_entity_poly.pdbx_strand_id
1 'polypeptide(L)'
;MRTALRATDFANFTTHGPARSATTALLLYDDKNLYVGFICDQRGEPLTATQTVNDVGYGLDDEVTVAIDTSGNGSRTYTFTSTPLGVRYESSSESSRYQPPWSTVAATVSTTRSFHRGYSVTAEYGGTLEHAFAGVSASQWLRRLAVTRVLGNDSELALSLREISGTGGFAPAGEDLAVSYHRRFRNQSQLYVEYGSPASYTTVQRFIIKYVYHLGAGGAGT
;
A
#
# COMPACT_ATOMS: atom_id res chain seq x y z
N MET A 1 24.38 -19.18 7.64
CA MET A 1 23.31 -18.17 7.68
C MET A 1 23.08 -17.80 9.13
N ARG A 2 23.21 -16.53 9.51
CA ARG A 2 22.87 -16.05 10.87
C ARG A 2 21.35 -15.93 10.97
N THR A 3 20.75 -15.76 12.16
CA THR A 3 19.27 -15.65 12.32
C THR A 3 18.90 -14.21 12.72
N ALA A 4 17.77 -13.69 12.22
CA ALA A 4 17.33 -12.32 12.46
C ALA A 4 17.07 -12.17 13.94
N LEU A 5 17.61 -11.12 14.55
CA LEU A 5 17.14 -10.71 15.85
C LEU A 5 15.71 -10.18 15.66
N ARG A 6 14.80 -10.64 16.51
CA ARG A 6 13.39 -10.27 16.45
C ARG A 6 13.05 -9.46 17.69
N ALA A 7 12.41 -8.31 17.50
CA ALA A 7 11.81 -7.53 18.57
C ALA A 7 10.29 -7.53 18.40
N THR A 8 9.58 -7.75 19.51
CA THR A 8 8.12 -7.81 19.63
C THR A 8 7.69 -7.03 20.87
N ASP A 9 6.39 -7.08 21.19
CA ASP A 9 5.85 -6.54 22.46
C ASP A 9 6.12 -5.04 22.63
N PHE A 10 6.04 -4.31 21.51
CA PHE A 10 6.16 -2.87 21.49
C PHE A 10 5.10 -2.22 22.39
N ALA A 11 5.51 -1.17 23.09
CA ALA A 11 4.62 -0.36 23.88
C ALA A 11 4.05 0.79 23.05
N ASN A 12 2.81 1.16 23.32
CA ASN A 12 2.28 2.43 22.87
C ASN A 12 3.03 3.55 23.59
N PHE A 13 3.65 4.45 22.82
CA PHE A 13 4.45 5.54 23.38
C PHE A 13 3.63 6.49 24.27
N THR A 14 2.35 6.74 23.92
CA THR A 14 1.47 7.68 24.62
C THR A 14 0.88 7.09 25.90
N THR A 15 0.42 5.83 25.86
CA THR A 15 -0.26 5.21 27.01
C THR A 15 0.67 4.37 27.87
N HIS A 16 1.89 4.09 27.40
CA HIS A 16 2.88 3.20 28.01
C HIS A 16 2.38 1.77 28.29
N GLY A 17 1.19 1.43 27.78
CA GLY A 17 0.66 0.07 27.76
C GLY A 17 1.08 -0.67 26.49
N PRO A 18 0.66 -1.94 26.33
CA PRO A 18 0.90 -2.70 25.11
C PRO A 18 0.40 -1.95 23.87
N ALA A 19 1.15 -2.03 22.76
CA ALA A 19 0.66 -1.53 21.48
C ALA A 19 -0.64 -2.24 21.09
N ARG A 20 -1.60 -1.47 20.54
CA ARG A 20 -2.90 -2.02 20.11
C ARG A 20 -2.78 -2.94 18.91
N SER A 21 -1.87 -2.61 18.00
CA SER A 21 -1.55 -3.44 16.85
C SER A 21 -0.19 -4.08 17.03
N ALA A 22 -0.09 -5.35 16.69
CA ALA A 22 1.15 -6.09 16.83
C ALA A 22 2.16 -5.63 15.78
N THR A 23 3.41 -5.44 16.20
CA THR A 23 4.54 -5.14 15.32
C THR A 23 5.69 -6.07 15.64
N THR A 24 6.35 -6.57 14.59
CA THR A 24 7.62 -7.28 14.70
C THR A 24 8.69 -6.49 13.96
N ALA A 25 9.80 -6.17 14.63
CA ALA A 25 11.00 -5.68 13.97
C ALA A 25 12.01 -6.82 13.81
N LEU A 26 12.67 -6.85 12.66
CA LEU A 26 13.70 -7.80 12.28
C LEU A 26 15.01 -7.04 12.11
N LEU A 27 16.07 -7.52 12.75
CA LEU A 27 17.39 -6.94 12.66
C LEU A 27 18.40 -7.97 12.21
N LEU A 28 19.18 -7.58 11.22
CA LEU A 28 20.22 -8.36 10.57
C LEU A 28 21.42 -7.46 10.33
N TYR A 29 22.62 -8.04 10.26
CA TYR A 29 23.78 -7.28 9.82
C TYR A 29 24.84 -8.20 9.22
N ASP A 30 25.67 -7.61 8.36
CA ASP A 30 26.92 -8.16 7.88
C ASP A 30 28.06 -7.17 8.17
N ASP A 31 29.25 -7.42 7.60
CA ASP A 31 30.43 -6.59 7.83
C ASP A 31 30.31 -5.15 7.25
N LYS A 32 29.27 -4.86 6.47
CA LYS A 32 29.07 -3.61 5.72
C LYS A 32 27.74 -2.94 5.99
N ASN A 33 26.70 -3.71 6.31
CA ASN A 33 25.32 -3.24 6.34
C ASN A 33 24.59 -3.69 7.58
N LEU A 34 23.71 -2.81 8.05
CA LEU A 34 22.61 -3.12 8.97
C LEU A 34 21.34 -3.24 8.13
N TYR A 35 20.59 -4.32 8.31
CA TYR A 35 19.29 -4.51 7.66
C TYR A 35 18.22 -4.52 8.73
N VAL A 36 17.18 -3.70 8.53
CA VAL A 36 16.03 -3.61 9.42
C VAL A 36 14.76 -3.85 8.62
N GLY A 37 13.93 -4.78 9.08
CA GLY A 37 12.62 -5.07 8.52
C GLY A 37 11.53 -4.83 9.57
N PHE A 38 10.36 -4.40 9.12
CA PHE A 38 9.19 -4.23 9.98
C PHE A 38 8.00 -4.99 9.39
N ILE A 39 7.30 -5.71 10.25
CA ILE A 39 6.03 -6.36 9.95
C ILE A 39 5.01 -5.75 10.91
N CYS A 40 4.11 -4.92 10.38
CA CYS A 40 3.15 -4.14 11.16
C CYS A 40 1.72 -4.63 10.89
N ASP A 41 0.97 -4.94 11.95
CA ASP A 41 -0.48 -5.13 11.87
C ASP A 41 -1.18 -3.77 11.96
N GLN A 42 -2.27 -3.60 11.21
CA GLN A 42 -3.10 -2.38 11.22
C GLN A 42 -4.59 -2.72 11.05
N ARG A 43 -5.07 -3.76 11.73
CA ARG A 43 -6.49 -4.14 11.73
C ARG A 43 -7.39 -3.03 12.26
N GLY A 44 -8.35 -2.62 11.44
CA GLY A 44 -9.40 -1.67 11.83
C GLY A 44 -9.01 -0.20 11.67
N GLU A 45 -7.77 0.09 11.26
CA GLU A 45 -7.28 1.42 10.96
C GLU A 45 -6.89 1.50 9.46
N PRO A 46 -7.25 2.57 8.72
CA PRO A 46 -6.84 2.72 7.33
C PRO A 46 -5.32 2.91 7.22
N LEU A 47 -4.69 2.29 6.21
CA LEU A 47 -3.31 2.61 5.83
C LEU A 47 -3.27 4.01 5.21
N THR A 48 -2.50 4.91 5.81
CA THR A 48 -2.25 6.26 5.30
C THR A 48 -0.87 6.30 4.64
N ALA A 49 -0.87 6.45 3.31
CA ALA A 49 0.36 6.57 2.54
C ALA A 49 0.14 7.50 1.34
N THR A 50 0.53 8.76 1.49
CA THR A 50 0.21 9.86 0.57
C THR A 50 1.44 10.58 0.05
N GLN A 51 2.55 10.53 0.79
CA GLN A 51 3.79 11.17 0.40
C GLN A 51 4.50 10.33 -0.67
N THR A 52 5.08 11.02 -1.65
CA THR A 52 5.76 10.39 -2.79
C THR A 52 7.16 10.97 -3.06
N VAL A 53 7.59 11.93 -2.24
CA VAL A 53 8.87 12.64 -2.37
C VAL A 53 9.59 12.55 -1.04
N ASN A 54 10.88 12.23 -1.07
CA ASN A 54 11.73 12.17 0.12
C ASN A 54 11.94 13.56 0.72
N ASP A 55 12.11 13.64 2.04
CA ASP A 55 12.53 14.86 2.75
C ASP A 55 11.58 16.08 2.62
N VAL A 56 10.30 15.87 2.30
CA VAL A 56 9.30 16.97 2.15
C VAL A 56 8.37 17.19 3.35
N GLY A 57 8.42 16.36 4.40
CA GLY A 57 7.65 16.52 5.63
C GLY A 57 7.48 15.21 6.40
N TYR A 58 7.41 15.26 7.73
CA TYR A 58 7.40 14.08 8.62
C TYR A 58 6.04 13.86 9.30
N GLY A 59 5.64 12.61 9.55
CA GLY A 59 4.50 12.27 10.40
C GLY A 59 3.10 12.48 9.81
N LEU A 60 2.97 12.57 8.49
CA LEU A 60 1.67 12.65 7.79
C LEU A 60 1.14 11.28 7.35
N ASP A 61 2.05 10.36 7.06
CA ASP A 61 1.76 8.97 6.67
C ASP A 61 2.01 8.03 7.85
N ASP A 62 1.48 6.81 7.73
CA ASP A 62 2.00 5.71 8.55
C ASP A 62 3.48 5.51 8.22
N GLU A 63 4.29 5.21 9.22
CA GLU A 63 5.74 5.16 9.08
C GLU A 63 6.38 4.21 10.09
N VAL A 64 7.58 3.75 9.76
CA VAL A 64 8.46 3.05 10.70
C VAL A 64 9.77 3.80 10.79
N THR A 65 10.25 4.00 12.02
CA THR A 65 11.49 4.73 12.30
C THR A 65 12.46 3.84 13.05
N VAL A 66 13.70 3.78 12.54
CA VAL A 66 14.85 3.20 13.23
C VAL A 66 15.68 4.35 13.79
N ALA A 67 15.87 4.36 15.10
CA ALA A 67 16.82 5.25 15.76
C ALA A 67 18.01 4.45 16.26
N ILE A 68 19.22 4.87 15.88
CA ILE A 68 20.48 4.24 16.27
C ILE A 68 21.24 5.23 17.13
N ASP A 69 21.44 4.89 18.40
CA ASP A 69 22.34 5.61 19.30
C ASP A 69 23.71 4.92 19.31
N THR A 70 24.72 5.61 18.80
CA THR A 70 26.10 5.10 18.77
C THR A 70 26.92 5.49 19.99
N SER A 71 26.43 6.42 20.82
CA SER A 71 27.13 6.88 22.01
C SER A 71 26.67 6.17 23.29
N GLY A 72 25.52 5.48 23.26
CA GLY A 72 24.95 4.76 24.40
C GLY A 72 24.39 5.67 25.49
N ASN A 73 24.27 6.97 25.21
CA ASN A 73 23.76 8.00 26.13
C ASN A 73 22.86 9.03 25.42
N GLY A 74 22.43 8.73 24.19
CA GLY A 74 21.54 9.55 23.36
C GLY A 74 22.20 10.75 22.67
N SER A 75 23.49 11.05 22.92
CA SER A 75 24.15 12.21 22.32
C SER A 75 24.42 12.06 20.81
N ARG A 76 24.48 10.83 20.28
CA ARG A 76 24.73 10.55 18.86
C ARG A 76 23.66 9.62 18.29
N THR A 77 22.54 10.22 17.94
CA THR A 77 21.37 9.51 17.42
C THR A 77 21.21 9.76 15.92
N TYR A 78 21.01 8.68 15.18
CA TYR A 78 20.74 8.69 13.75
C TYR A 78 19.38 8.05 13.50
N THR A 79 18.52 8.73 12.74
CA THR A 79 17.16 8.22 12.45
C THR A 79 17.01 7.92 10.98
N PHE A 80 16.30 6.83 10.69
CA PHE A 80 15.94 6.40 9.35
C PHE A 80 14.46 6.04 9.35
N THR A 81 13.66 6.73 8.56
CA THR A 81 12.21 6.57 8.52
C THR A 81 11.75 6.20 7.13
N SER A 82 10.92 5.16 7.02
CA SER A 82 10.30 4.75 5.76
C SER A 82 8.79 4.76 5.87
N THR A 83 8.12 5.27 4.85
CA THR A 83 6.68 5.09 4.66
C THR A 83 6.38 3.77 3.94
N PRO A 84 5.11 3.32 3.90
CA PRO A 84 4.67 2.17 3.11
C PRO A 84 4.96 2.29 1.59
N LEU A 85 5.11 3.51 1.07
CA LEU A 85 5.48 3.75 -0.33
C LEU A 85 7.00 3.81 -0.55
N GLY A 86 7.79 3.55 0.49
CA GLY A 86 9.25 3.60 0.44
C GLY A 86 9.82 5.02 0.45
N VAL A 87 8.99 6.05 0.67
CA VAL A 87 9.47 7.42 0.90
C VAL A 87 10.30 7.44 2.17
N ARG A 88 11.43 8.14 2.10
CA ARG A 88 12.45 8.08 3.12
C ARG A 88 12.80 9.45 3.71
N TYR A 89 13.18 9.41 4.98
CA TYR A 89 13.70 10.53 5.75
C TYR A 89 14.86 10.06 6.61
N GLU A 90 15.90 10.88 6.70
CA GLU A 90 17.03 10.65 7.59
C GLU A 90 17.32 11.89 8.44
N SER A 91 17.80 11.67 9.66
CA SER A 91 18.33 12.76 10.46
C SER A 91 19.47 12.31 11.35
N SER A 92 20.26 13.28 11.81
CA SER A 92 21.32 13.08 12.78
C SER A 92 21.29 14.18 13.82
N SER A 93 21.56 13.82 15.08
CA SER A 93 21.82 14.80 16.13
C SER A 93 23.13 15.57 15.95
N GLU A 94 24.01 15.11 15.05
CA GLU A 94 25.35 15.66 14.85
C GLU A 94 25.48 16.54 13.59
N SER A 95 24.54 16.42 12.63
CA SER A 95 24.62 17.15 11.37
C SER A 95 23.23 17.40 10.78
N SER A 96 22.95 18.68 10.46
CA SER A 96 21.76 19.08 9.70
C SER A 96 21.83 18.76 8.20
N ARG A 97 22.97 18.25 7.73
CA ARG A 97 23.19 17.83 6.33
C ARG A 97 23.37 16.31 6.21
N TYR A 98 22.86 15.56 7.19
CA TYR A 98 22.98 14.12 7.21
C TYR A 98 22.21 13.50 6.05
N GLN A 99 22.93 12.80 5.17
CA GLN A 99 22.39 12.14 3.99
C GLN A 99 23.21 10.86 3.70
N PRO A 100 23.07 9.81 4.51
CA PRO A 100 23.84 8.59 4.37
C PRO A 100 23.36 7.78 3.16
N PRO A 101 24.18 6.87 2.62
CA PRO A 101 23.70 5.89 1.66
C PRO A 101 22.83 4.85 2.36
N TRP A 102 21.54 4.83 2.06
CA TRP A 102 20.61 3.79 2.51
C TRP A 102 19.44 3.62 1.53
N SER A 103 18.77 2.48 1.61
CA SER A 103 17.67 2.12 0.70
C SER A 103 16.53 1.45 1.45
N THR A 104 15.32 1.74 1.03
CA THR A 104 14.09 1.06 1.43
C THR A 104 13.68 0.08 0.31
N VAL A 105 13.04 -1.04 0.65
CA VAL A 105 12.50 -1.96 -0.35
C VAL A 105 10.99 -2.07 -0.15
N ALA A 106 10.25 -1.36 -1.02
CA ALA A 106 8.83 -1.50 -1.26
C ALA A 106 8.64 -1.61 -2.78
N ALA A 107 8.08 -2.72 -3.30
CA ALA A 107 7.97 -2.91 -4.75
C ALA A 107 6.51 -2.76 -5.19
N THR A 108 6.18 -1.67 -5.87
CA THR A 108 4.88 -1.49 -6.54
C THR A 108 5.10 -0.95 -7.94
N VAL A 109 4.65 -1.66 -8.98
CA VAL A 109 4.67 -1.23 -10.39
C VAL A 109 3.27 -1.34 -11.00
N SER A 110 2.88 -0.33 -11.77
CA SER A 110 1.60 -0.29 -12.48
C SER A 110 1.76 0.29 -13.88
N THR A 111 1.02 -0.23 -14.85
CA THR A 111 0.99 0.28 -16.22
C THR A 111 -0.41 0.20 -16.81
N THR A 112 -0.79 1.22 -17.59
CA THR A 112 -2.03 1.24 -18.37
C THR A 112 -1.72 1.46 -19.84
N ARG A 113 -2.33 0.65 -20.71
CA ARG A 113 -2.19 0.77 -22.16
C ARG A 113 -3.55 0.65 -22.86
N SER A 114 -3.84 1.62 -23.72
CA SER A 114 -4.92 1.51 -24.69
C SER A 114 -4.45 0.68 -25.87
N PHE A 115 -5.22 -0.33 -26.28
CA PHE A 115 -4.82 -1.27 -27.33
C PHE A 115 -5.81 -1.38 -28.49
N HIS A 116 -7.02 -0.86 -28.32
CA HIS A 116 -8.01 -0.71 -29.39
C HIS A 116 -8.96 0.44 -29.04
N ARG A 117 -9.79 0.87 -30.00
CA ARG A 117 -10.74 1.96 -29.78
C ARG A 117 -11.65 1.66 -28.59
N GLY A 118 -11.54 2.48 -27.55
CA GLY A 118 -12.34 2.36 -26.33
C GLY A 118 -11.90 1.22 -25.40
N TYR A 119 -10.76 0.57 -25.62
CA TYR A 119 -10.24 -0.46 -24.72
C TYR A 119 -8.92 -0.05 -24.08
N SER A 120 -8.82 -0.26 -22.77
CA SER A 120 -7.57 -0.14 -22.01
C SER A 120 -7.36 -1.37 -21.13
N VAL A 121 -6.09 -1.69 -20.90
CA VAL A 121 -5.66 -2.68 -19.91
C VAL A 121 -4.82 -1.97 -18.87
N THR A 122 -5.07 -2.23 -17.60
CA THR A 122 -4.23 -1.85 -16.47
C THR A 122 -3.67 -3.11 -15.83
N ALA A 123 -2.36 -3.16 -15.64
CA ALA A 123 -1.67 -4.21 -14.92
C ALA A 123 -0.92 -3.60 -13.73
N GLU A 124 -1.05 -4.21 -12.56
CA GLU A 124 -0.37 -3.82 -11.33
C GLU A 124 0.29 -5.03 -10.69
N TYR A 125 1.50 -4.83 -10.20
CA TYR A 125 2.29 -5.80 -9.49
C TYR A 125 2.91 -5.11 -8.27
N GLY A 126 2.44 -5.49 -7.10
CA GLY A 126 2.93 -4.99 -5.82
C GLY A 126 3.49 -6.13 -4.99
N GLY A 127 4.40 -5.86 -4.08
CA GLY A 127 4.86 -6.88 -3.16
C GLY A 127 5.94 -6.45 -2.22
N THR A 128 6.11 -7.31 -1.22
CA THR A 128 7.16 -7.23 -0.23
C THR A 128 8.06 -8.45 -0.40
N LEU A 129 9.36 -8.19 -0.42
CA LEU A 129 10.39 -9.22 -0.26
C LEU A 129 10.83 -9.21 1.20
N GLU A 130 10.37 -10.19 1.98
CA GLU A 130 10.83 -10.37 3.35
C GLU A 130 11.93 -11.44 3.36
N HIS A 131 13.19 -10.99 3.50
CA HIS A 131 14.31 -11.91 3.69
C HIS A 131 14.42 -12.33 5.16
N ALA A 132 14.26 -13.62 5.44
CA ALA A 132 14.58 -14.19 6.75
C ALA A 132 16.06 -14.59 6.82
N PHE A 133 16.76 -14.23 7.90
CA PHE A 133 18.19 -14.53 8.08
C PHE A 133 18.45 -16.07 8.13
N ALA A 134 17.52 -16.87 8.69
CA ALA A 134 17.45 -18.34 8.54
C ALA A 134 15.99 -18.83 8.61
N GLY A 135 15.59 -19.69 7.66
CA GLY A 135 14.20 -20.12 7.43
C GLY A 135 13.77 -19.90 5.97
N VAL A 136 12.54 -20.31 5.62
CA VAL A 136 11.98 -20.02 4.28
C VAL A 136 11.62 -18.54 4.24
N SER A 137 12.22 -17.79 3.31
CA SER A 137 11.85 -16.38 3.08
C SER A 137 10.35 -16.31 2.73
N ALA A 138 9.63 -15.41 3.39
CA ALA A 138 8.23 -15.15 3.08
C ALA A 138 8.18 -13.96 2.13
N SER A 139 7.28 -14.03 1.16
CA SER A 139 7.03 -12.89 0.30
C SER A 139 5.55 -12.87 0.04
N GLN A 140 4.96 -11.69 0.00
CA GLN A 140 3.60 -11.54 -0.44
C GLN A 140 3.54 -10.62 -1.63
N TRP A 141 2.77 -11.05 -2.63
CA TRP A 141 2.68 -10.39 -3.92
C TRP A 141 1.22 -10.13 -4.25
N LEU A 142 0.93 -8.88 -4.55
CA LEU A 142 -0.28 -8.39 -5.19
C LEU A 142 -0.09 -8.42 -6.70
N ARG A 143 -1.05 -9.02 -7.40
CA ARG A 143 -1.18 -8.99 -8.86
C ARG A 143 -2.57 -8.52 -9.20
N ARG A 144 -2.69 -7.48 -10.03
CA ARG A 144 -3.98 -7.02 -10.54
C ARG A 144 -3.93 -6.84 -12.03
N LEU A 145 -4.95 -7.34 -12.72
CA LEU A 145 -5.18 -7.07 -14.13
C LEU A 145 -6.61 -6.55 -14.28
N ALA A 146 -6.77 -5.42 -14.94
CA ALA A 146 -8.07 -4.85 -15.26
C ALA A 146 -8.16 -4.54 -16.74
N VAL A 147 -9.29 -4.91 -17.36
CA VAL A 147 -9.64 -4.50 -18.72
C VAL A 147 -10.85 -3.61 -18.64
N THR A 148 -10.72 -2.41 -19.20
CA THR A 148 -11.79 -1.44 -19.27
C THR A 148 -12.19 -1.24 -20.72
N ARG A 149 -13.50 -1.20 -20.96
CA ARG A 149 -14.11 -0.88 -22.24
C ARG A 149 -15.08 0.26 -22.10
N VAL A 150 -14.81 1.34 -22.82
CA VAL A 150 -15.73 2.45 -23.07
C VAL A 150 -16.72 2.03 -24.17
N LEU A 151 -18.00 1.96 -23.84
CA LEU A 151 -19.12 1.49 -24.67
C LEU A 151 -19.88 2.66 -25.35
N GLY A 152 -19.16 3.71 -25.71
CA GLY A 152 -19.71 4.98 -26.23
C GLY A 152 -19.30 6.15 -25.36
N ASN A 153 -19.99 7.29 -25.46
CA ASN A 153 -19.59 8.49 -24.72
C ASN A 153 -20.01 8.47 -23.23
N ASP A 154 -20.94 7.59 -22.87
CA ASP A 154 -21.63 7.63 -21.58
C ASP A 154 -21.62 6.28 -20.85
N SER A 155 -20.80 5.32 -21.26
CA SER A 155 -20.83 3.98 -20.67
C SER A 155 -19.45 3.36 -20.62
N GLU A 156 -19.17 2.67 -19.52
CA GLU A 156 -17.93 1.96 -19.27
C GLU A 156 -18.23 0.61 -18.63
N LEU A 157 -17.48 -0.41 -19.05
CA LEU A 157 -17.47 -1.74 -18.46
C LEU A 157 -16.03 -2.05 -18.05
N ALA A 158 -15.80 -2.47 -16.82
CA ALA A 158 -14.52 -2.97 -16.35
C ALA A 158 -14.65 -4.40 -15.83
N LEU A 159 -13.63 -5.19 -16.12
CA LEU A 159 -13.39 -6.52 -15.56
C LEU A 159 -12.03 -6.49 -14.89
N SER A 160 -11.96 -6.86 -13.61
CA SER A 160 -10.70 -6.92 -12.88
C SER A 160 -10.53 -8.25 -12.17
N LEU A 161 -9.32 -8.79 -12.26
CA LEU A 161 -8.84 -9.90 -11.47
C LEU A 161 -7.75 -9.39 -10.53
N ARG A 162 -7.84 -9.77 -9.26
CA ARG A 162 -6.83 -9.49 -8.25
C ARG A 162 -6.44 -10.79 -7.56
N GLU A 163 -5.14 -11.00 -7.40
CA GLU A 163 -4.57 -12.11 -6.65
C GLU A 163 -3.63 -11.55 -5.60
N ILE A 164 -3.74 -12.08 -4.38
CA ILE A 164 -2.75 -11.93 -3.34
C ILE A 164 -2.22 -13.32 -3.02
N SER A 165 -0.90 -13.47 -3.09
CA SER A 165 -0.24 -14.77 -2.97
C SER A 165 0.95 -14.73 -2.03
N GLY A 166 1.30 -15.88 -1.49
CA GLY A 166 2.43 -16.00 -0.57
C GLY A 166 2.03 -15.73 0.87
N THR A 167 2.98 -15.92 1.77
CA THR A 167 2.73 -16.04 3.21
C THR A 167 3.18 -14.81 4.00
N GLY A 168 3.48 -13.69 3.32
CA GLY A 168 3.78 -12.40 3.95
C GLY A 168 2.53 -11.79 4.62
N GLY A 169 2.72 -10.69 5.35
CA GLY A 169 1.72 -10.15 6.29
C GLY A 169 0.77 -9.06 5.78
N PHE A 170 0.78 -8.71 4.49
CA PHE A 170 0.06 -7.55 3.94
C PHE A 170 -1.48 -7.76 3.82
N ALA A 171 -1.95 -8.96 3.51
CA ALA A 171 -3.37 -9.34 3.43
C ALA A 171 -3.53 -10.88 3.36
N PRO A 172 -4.73 -11.45 3.63
CA PRO A 172 -4.97 -12.86 3.35
C PRO A 172 -4.73 -13.18 1.87
N ALA A 173 -4.04 -14.29 1.61
CA ALA A 173 -3.92 -14.81 0.26
C ALA A 173 -5.31 -15.15 -0.28
N GLY A 174 -5.54 -14.82 -1.55
CA GLY A 174 -6.84 -15.01 -2.16
C GLY A 174 -6.98 -14.33 -3.50
N GLU A 175 -7.99 -14.77 -4.23
CA GLU A 175 -8.34 -14.28 -5.55
C GLU A 175 -9.71 -13.59 -5.51
N ASP A 176 -9.77 -12.40 -6.11
CA ASP A 176 -10.99 -11.62 -6.29
C ASP A 176 -11.23 -11.33 -7.78
N LEU A 177 -12.40 -11.73 -8.26
CA LEU A 177 -12.93 -11.34 -9.55
C LEU A 177 -14.01 -10.28 -9.34
N ALA A 178 -13.83 -9.12 -9.96
CA ALA A 178 -14.82 -8.06 -9.94
C ALA A 178 -15.19 -7.58 -11.35
N VAL A 179 -16.46 -7.23 -11.51
CA VAL A 179 -17.02 -6.64 -12.73
C VAL A 179 -17.73 -5.36 -12.32
N SER A 180 -17.49 -4.27 -13.03
CA SER A 180 -18.25 -3.04 -12.85
C SER A 180 -18.74 -2.49 -14.18
N TYR A 181 -19.97 -1.98 -14.18
CA TYR A 181 -20.55 -1.25 -15.29
C TYR A 181 -21.07 0.07 -14.78
N HIS A 182 -20.69 1.14 -15.46
CA HIS A 182 -21.18 2.48 -15.18
C HIS A 182 -21.81 3.07 -16.45
N ARG A 183 -23.00 3.62 -16.31
CA ARG A 183 -23.68 4.37 -17.37
C ARG A 183 -24.20 5.70 -16.87
N ARG A 184 -23.90 6.74 -17.62
CA ARG A 184 -24.56 8.04 -17.53
C ARG A 184 -25.71 8.11 -18.54
N PHE A 185 -26.84 8.68 -18.14
CA PHE A 185 -27.98 8.95 -19.00
C PHE A 185 -27.99 10.43 -19.43
N ARG A 186 -28.74 10.75 -20.49
CA ARG A 186 -28.86 12.13 -21.02
C ARG A 186 -29.36 13.13 -19.97
N ASN A 187 -30.22 12.69 -19.07
CA ASN A 187 -30.73 13.47 -17.94
C ASN A 187 -29.74 13.53 -16.76
N GLN A 188 -28.46 13.20 -16.98
CA GLN A 188 -27.40 13.11 -15.99
C GLN A 188 -27.59 12.06 -14.88
N SER A 189 -28.67 11.28 -14.91
CA SER A 189 -28.82 10.13 -14.01
C SER A 189 -27.70 9.11 -14.27
N GLN A 190 -27.38 8.30 -13.26
CA GLN A 190 -26.29 7.33 -13.32
C GLN A 190 -26.76 5.95 -12.86
N LEU A 191 -26.30 4.91 -13.54
CA LEU A 191 -26.46 3.51 -13.16
C LEU A 191 -25.08 2.90 -12.92
N TYR A 192 -24.93 2.27 -11.77
CA TYR A 192 -23.78 1.45 -11.40
C TYR A 192 -24.26 0.01 -11.20
N VAL A 193 -23.55 -0.94 -11.79
CA VAL A 193 -23.75 -2.36 -11.58
C VAL A 193 -22.40 -2.96 -11.22
N GLU A 194 -22.32 -3.63 -10.08
CA GLU A 194 -21.07 -4.19 -9.58
C GLU A 194 -21.29 -5.65 -9.17
N TYR A 195 -20.34 -6.51 -9.54
CA TYR A 195 -20.20 -7.86 -9.04
C TYR A 195 -18.82 -8.00 -8.41
N GLY A 196 -18.72 -8.68 -7.26
CA GLY A 196 -17.47 -8.78 -6.51
C GLY A 196 -17.16 -7.50 -5.74
N SER A 197 -15.89 -7.32 -5.36
CA SER A 197 -15.42 -6.08 -4.75
C SER A 197 -13.91 -5.96 -4.92
N PRO A 198 -13.39 -4.94 -5.62
CA PRO A 198 -11.94 -4.76 -5.79
C PRO A 198 -11.20 -4.55 -4.46
N ALA A 199 -11.92 -4.27 -3.37
CA ALA A 199 -11.39 -4.15 -2.02
C ALA A 199 -11.43 -5.47 -1.20
N SER A 200 -12.03 -6.57 -1.71
CA SER A 200 -12.19 -7.83 -0.96
C SER A 200 -11.04 -8.81 -1.18
N TYR A 201 -10.66 -9.57 -0.14
CA TYR A 201 -9.59 -10.60 -0.16
C TYR A 201 -9.96 -11.87 -0.92
N THR A 202 -11.25 -12.15 -1.05
CA THR A 202 -11.79 -13.25 -1.83
C THR A 202 -12.96 -12.74 -2.64
N THR A 203 -13.21 -13.38 -3.80
CA THR A 203 -14.39 -13.10 -4.63
C THR A 203 -15.65 -13.14 -3.78
N VAL A 204 -16.24 -11.97 -3.55
CA VAL A 204 -17.54 -11.90 -2.89
C VAL A 204 -18.60 -12.19 -3.93
N GLN A 205 -19.42 -13.21 -3.71
CA GLN A 205 -20.57 -13.51 -4.56
C GLN A 205 -21.71 -12.52 -4.29
N ARG A 206 -21.44 -11.23 -4.50
CA ARG A 206 -22.36 -10.14 -4.26
C ARG A 206 -22.54 -9.33 -5.51
N PHE A 207 -23.79 -8.97 -5.74
CA PHE A 207 -24.22 -8.13 -6.85
C PHE A 207 -24.89 -6.88 -6.30
N ILE A 208 -24.45 -5.71 -6.75
CA ILE A 208 -24.97 -4.41 -6.32
C ILE A 208 -25.46 -3.68 -7.56
N ILE A 209 -26.69 -3.16 -7.50
CA ILE A 209 -27.20 -2.19 -8.46
C ILE A 209 -27.47 -0.89 -7.70
N LYS A 210 -26.91 0.21 -8.19
CA LYS A 210 -27.16 1.55 -7.67
C LYS A 210 -27.61 2.47 -8.80
N TYR A 211 -28.78 3.06 -8.65
CA TYR A 211 -29.29 4.08 -9.56
C TYR A 211 -29.34 5.43 -8.83
N VAL A 212 -28.65 6.43 -9.39
CA VAL A 212 -28.63 7.79 -8.86
C VAL A 212 -29.42 8.68 -9.81
N TYR A 213 -30.63 9.03 -9.39
CA TYR A 213 -31.50 9.92 -10.12
C TYR A 213 -31.11 11.39 -9.87
N HIS A 214 -30.96 12.16 -10.93
CA HIS A 214 -30.67 13.60 -10.84
C HIS A 214 -31.91 14.41 -11.24
N LEU A 215 -32.36 15.26 -10.32
CA LEU A 215 -33.47 16.19 -10.53
C LEU A 215 -32.93 17.58 -10.91
N GLY A 216 -32.83 17.86 -12.21
CA GLY A 216 -32.83 19.21 -12.79
C GLY A 216 -31.50 19.96 -12.93
N ALA A 217 -31.17 20.33 -14.17
CA ALA A 217 -30.90 21.71 -14.57
C ALA A 217 -31.54 21.90 -15.94
N GLY A 218 -32.49 22.83 -16.04
CA GLY A 218 -33.30 23.06 -17.23
C GLY A 218 -32.48 23.54 -18.43
N GLY A 219 -33.10 23.46 -19.60
CA GLY A 219 -32.75 24.33 -20.70
C GLY A 219 -32.84 25.79 -20.24
N ALA A 220 -31.69 26.45 -20.21
CA ALA A 220 -31.55 27.89 -20.24
C ALA A 220 -30.25 28.18 -21.03
N GLY A 221 -30.39 28.47 -22.32
CA GLY A 221 -29.26 28.83 -23.17
C GLY A 221 -29.52 28.66 -24.68
N THR A 222 -30.18 29.68 -25.25
CA THR A 222 -30.30 30.11 -26.67
C THR A 222 -30.80 29.12 -27.72
#